data_AF-A0A2B8BNR1-F1
#
_entry.id   AF-A0A2B8BNR1-F1
#
_cell.length_a   1.000
_cell.length_b   1.000
_cell.length_c   1.000
_cell.angle_alpha   90.00
_cell.angle_beta   90.00
_cell.angle_gamma   90.00
#
_symmetry.space_group_name_H-M   'P 1'
#
loop_
_entity.id
_entity.type
_entity.pdbx_description
1 polymer ?
#
loop_
_entity_poly.entity_id
_entity_poly.type
_entity_poly.pdbx_seq_one_letter_code
_entity_poly.pdbx_strand_id
1 'polypeptide(L)' 'MSVVLKNLDATPAGLSWTEAEARLHRYGLNQPLARRCRPLWLQFLTRFLNPLVLILLFASGL' A
#
# COMPACT_ATOMS: atom_id res chain seq x y z
N MET A 1 -2.54 -35.53 -11.67
CA MET A 1 -2.79 -34.70 -10.47
C MET A 1 -2.21 -33.31 -10.73
N SER A 2 -2.97 -32.22 -10.59
CA SER A 2 -2.44 -30.87 -10.86
C SER A 2 -1.39 -30.48 -9.82
N VAL A 3 -0.18 -30.16 -10.26
CA VAL A 3 0.94 -29.72 -9.40
C VAL A 3 0.56 -28.46 -8.62
N VAL A 4 -0.21 -27.57 -9.23
CA VAL A 4 -0.66 -26.31 -8.61
C VAL A 4 -1.56 -26.57 -7.40
N LEU A 5 -2.50 -27.51 -7.50
CA LEU A 5 -3.40 -27.85 -6.40
C LEU A 5 -2.64 -28.40 -5.18
N LYS A 6 -1.64 -29.26 -5.44
CA LYS A 6 -0.75 -29.77 -4.40
C LYS A 6 0.04 -28.65 -3.72
N ASN A 7 0.60 -27.73 -4.50
CA ASN A 7 1.40 -26.63 -3.96
C ASN A 7 0.57 -25.61 -3.15
N LEU A 8 -0.70 -25.44 -3.50
CA LEU A 8 -1.62 -24.53 -2.82
C LEU A 8 -2.41 -25.19 -1.69
N ASP A 9 -2.13 -26.46 -1.38
CA ASP A 9 -2.90 -27.28 -0.43
C ASP A 9 -4.41 -27.17 -0.69
N ALA A 10 -4.80 -27.28 -1.96
CA ALA A 10 -6.17 -27.07 -2.41
C ALA A 10 -6.68 -28.33 -3.12
N THR A 11 -8.00 -28.54 -3.06
CA THR A 11 -8.66 -29.63 -3.77
C THR A 11 -9.35 -29.11 -5.03
N PRO A 12 -9.68 -29.97 -6.01
CA PRO A 12 -10.52 -29.59 -7.14
C PRO A 12 -11.91 -29.08 -6.74
N ALA A 13 -12.40 -29.46 -5.56
CA ALA A 13 -13.66 -28.99 -4.99
C ALA A 13 -13.54 -27.61 -4.32
N GLY A 14 -12.33 -27.03 -4.26
CA GLY A 14 -12.04 -25.76 -3.62
C GLY A 14 -11.59 -25.89 -2.17
N LEU A 15 -11.82 -24.82 -1.41
CA LEU A 15 -11.51 -24.70 0.02
C LEU A 15 -12.79 -24.76 0.84
N SER A 16 -12.72 -25.40 2.00
CA SER A 16 -13.74 -25.28 3.04
C SER A 16 -13.71 -23.89 3.68
N TRP A 17 -14.79 -23.54 4.39
CA TRP A 17 -14.90 -22.26 5.08
C TRP A 17 -13.78 -22.05 6.12
N THR A 18 -13.46 -23.09 6.89
CA THR A 18 -12.41 -23.06 7.91
C THR A 18 -11.02 -22.86 7.30
N GLU A 19 -10.73 -23.49 6.15
CA GLU A 19 -9.48 -23.28 5.43
C GLU A 19 -9.39 -21.87 4.84
N ALA A 20 -10.50 -21.34 4.31
CA ALA A 20 -10.56 -19.98 3.80
C ALA A 20 -10.31 -18.95 4.92
N GLU A 21 -10.92 -19.13 6.09
CA GLU A 21 -10.75 -18.26 7.25
C GLU A 21 -9.32 -18.32 7.81
N ALA A 22 -8.75 -19.52 7.95
CA ALA A 22 -7.37 -19.70 8.37
C ALA A 22 -6.37 -19.03 7.42
N ARG A 23 -6.63 -19.11 6.10
CA ARG A 23 -5.82 -18.43 5.07
C ARG A 23 -5.99 -16.92 5.11
N LEU A 24 -7.21 -16.42 5.32
CA LEU A 24 -7.48 -15.00 5.47
C LEU A 24 -6.71 -14.42 6.67
N HIS A 25 -6.68 -15.14 7.80
CA HIS A 25 -5.94 -14.71 8.97
C HIS A 25 -4.41 -14.79 8.78
N ARG A 26 -3.92 -15.70 7.93
CA ARG A 26 -2.49 -15.87 7.63
C ARG A 26 -1.96 -14.85 6.63
N TYR A 27 -2.67 -14.63 5.53
CA TYR A 27 -2.20 -13.83 4.40
C TYR A 27 -2.80 -12.42 4.36
N GLY A 28 -3.90 -12.20 5.10
CA GLY A 28 -4.67 -10.97 5.02
C GLY A 28 -5.56 -10.92 3.78
N LEU A 29 -6.19 -9.78 3.59
CA LEU A 29 -7.03 -9.52 2.41
C LEU A 29 -6.16 -9.46 1.16
N ASN A 30 -6.66 -10.04 0.07
CA ASN A 30 -6.06 -9.87 -1.27
C ASN A 30 -6.40 -8.49 -1.84
N GLN A 31 -5.97 -7.45 -1.14
CA GLN A 31 -6.15 -6.05 -1.52
C GLN A 31 -4.76 -5.44 -1.72
N PRO A 32 -4.51 -4.77 -2.86
CA PRO A 32 -3.28 -4.04 -3.05
C PRO A 32 -3.18 -2.95 -1.97
N LEU A 33 -1.97 -2.78 -1.42
CA LEU A 33 -1.74 -1.76 -0.41
C LEU A 33 -2.16 -0.40 -0.96
N ALA A 34 -3.04 0.30 -0.23
CA ALA A 34 -3.46 1.64 -0.61
C ALA A 34 -2.21 2.51 -0.75
N ARG A 35 -1.99 3.02 -1.96
CA ARG A 35 -0.85 3.89 -2.22
C ARG A 35 -1.05 5.14 -1.37
N ARG A 36 -0.10 5.43 -0.49
CA ARG A 36 -0.17 6.62 0.37
C ARG A 36 -0.03 7.86 -0.51
N CYS A 37 -1.14 8.39 -0.97
CA CYS A 37 -1.17 9.64 -1.71
C CYS A 37 -0.73 10.76 -0.77
N ARG A 38 0.37 11.45 -1.10
CA ARG A 38 0.68 12.70 -0.42
C ARG A 38 -0.44 13.68 -0.74
N PRO A 39 -1.02 14.37 0.27
CA PRO A 39 -2.09 15.32 0.01
C PRO A 39 -1.55 16.45 -0.88
N LEU A 40 -2.40 16.98 -1.76
CA LEU A 40 -2.00 17.94 -2.81
C LEU A 40 -1.34 19.20 -2.23
N TRP A 41 -1.81 19.68 -1.08
CA TRP A 41 -1.22 20.83 -0.38
C TRP A 41 0.23 20.57 0.05
N LEU A 42 0.56 19.34 0.45
CA LEU A 42 1.91 18.97 0.85
C LEU A 42 2.81 18.85 -0.39
N GLN A 43 2.30 18.31 -1.49
CA GLN A 43 3.02 18.29 -2.77
C GLN A 43 3.29 19.71 -3.29
N PHE A 44 2.34 20.63 -3.12
CA PHE A 44 2.53 22.04 -3.43
C PHE A 44 3.61 22.66 -2.55
N LEU A 45 3.55 22.48 -1.22
CA LEU A 45 4.53 23.02 -0.29
C LEU A 45 5.95 22.49 -0.55
N THR A 46 6.10 21.24 -0.99
CA THR A 46 7.44 20.71 -1.35
C THR A 46 8.11 21.47 -2.49
N ARG A 47 7.37 22.19 -3.33
CA ARG A 47 7.96 23.08 -4.36
C ARG A 47 8.58 24.36 -3.78
N PHE A 48 8.13 24.77 -2.59
CA PHE A 48 8.65 25.95 -1.87
C PHE A 48 9.88 25.64 -1.01
N LEU A 49 10.25 24.36 -0.87
CA LEU A 49 11.48 23.94 -0.18
C LEU A 49 12.76 24.18 -1.01
N ASN A 50 12.67 24.94 -2.11
CA ASN A 50 13.85 25.39 -2.81
C ASN A 50 14.66 26.33 -1.89
N PRO A 51 15.98 26.11 -1.70
CA PRO A 51 16.80 26.92 -0.81
C PRO A 51 16.64 28.44 -1.03
N LEU A 52 16.49 28.86 -2.29
CA LEU A 52 16.29 30.26 -2.64
C LEU A 52 14.95 30.80 -2.13
N VAL A 53 13.86 30.05 -2.28
CA VAL A 53 12.53 30.44 -1.80
C VAL A 53 12.52 30.54 -0.27
N LEU A 54 13.21 29.64 0.41
CA LEU A 54 13.37 29.69 1.87
C LEU A 54 14.13 30.94 2.33
N ILE A 55 15.23 31.28 1.63
CA ILE A 55 15.99 32.51 1.89
C ILE A 55 15.11 33.74 1.64
N LEU A 56 14.34 33.77 0.55
CA LEU A 56 13.44 34.88 0.23
C LEU A 56 12.33 35.05 1.27
N LEU A 57 11.74 33.95 1.75
CA LEU A 57 10.73 33.99 2.80
C LEU A 57 11.29 34.59 4.10
N PHE A 58 12.48 34.14 4.51
CA PHE A 58 13.18 34.67 5.68
C PHE A 58 13.53 36.16 5.51
N ALA A 59 14.04 36.54 4.33
CA ALA A 59 14.37 37.92 4.02
C ALA A 59 13.14 38.84 3.90
N SER A 60 11.98 38.31 3.47
CA SER A 60 10.72 39.07 3.35
C SER A 60 10.02 39.33 4.70
N GLY A 61 10.60 38.85 5.81
CA GLY A 61 10.06 39.07 7.14
C GLY A 61 8.88 38.16 7.47
N LEU A 62 8.98 36.87 7.11
CA LEU A 62 8.27 35.85 7.87
C LEU A 62 8.65 35.95 9.36
#